data_AF-A0A016TTH3-F1
#
_entry.id   AF-A0A016TTH3-F1
#
_cell.length_a   1.000
_cell.length_b   1.000
_cell.length_c   1.000
_cell.angle_alpha   90.00
_cell.angle_beta   90.00
_cell.angle_gamma   90.00
#
_symmetry.space_group_name_H-M   'P 1'
#
loop_
_entity.id
_entity.type
_entity.pdbx_description
1 polymer ?
#
loop_
_entity_poly.entity_id
_entity_poly.type
_entity_poly.pdbx_seq_one_letter_code
_entity_poly.pdbx_strand_id
1 'polypeptide(L)'
;MLDTRDILVLLSDTTTNRLYLQKVPHYIIETIAKFLDTFFTAKGIVTYVEIEQNVFLPNNYRIMEPTFPFPKLDFVSKPSCAEIFEDWLNITKRPIPAKPPKEVKESDKDAFLLNGYSFLYEYKYSNEKAARAQVVWNEIAKMMWKPRKYVGGYGNEGLAVYYAMRDYRLENMTGFVIGSREPWIEVLALRSGASKVYTVEYRATRVLGTDRIEYMHPIDFAEKWKENVEKFDFAITFSSIEHSGLGRYGDSIDPIGDIREVQKVMCLLKKGGFFFVGLPRGADAIKYNLHRIYGRMRLSMIMAGYKWVAMYRGDSPYPQCPRREDYEVVHKLQHEIHVLRKL
;
A
#
# COMPACT_ATOMS: atom_id res chain seq x y z
N MET A 1 -31.99 8.48 31.77
CA MET A 1 -30.99 9.31 31.07
C MET A 1 -29.84 8.40 30.70
N LEU A 2 -29.55 8.25 29.41
CA LEU A 2 -28.36 7.53 28.94
C LEU A 2 -27.16 8.45 29.13
N ASP A 3 -26.10 7.94 29.76
CA ASP A 3 -24.83 8.64 29.85
C ASP A 3 -24.15 8.56 28.47
N THR A 4 -23.41 9.59 28.09
CA THR A 4 -22.67 9.67 26.81
C THR A 4 -21.61 8.56 26.62
N ARG A 5 -21.39 7.73 27.64
CA ARG A 5 -20.49 6.56 27.64
C ARG A 5 -21.22 5.20 27.49
N ASP A 6 -22.55 5.19 27.44
CA ASP A 6 -23.32 3.96 27.31
C ASP A 6 -23.27 3.42 25.87
N ILE A 7 -22.64 2.25 25.65
CA ILE A 7 -22.74 1.52 24.37
C ILE A 7 -24.00 0.64 24.42
N LEU A 8 -24.86 0.81 23.42
CA LEU A 8 -26.07 0.00 23.23
C LEU A 8 -25.87 -0.95 22.05
N VAL A 9 -26.18 -2.24 22.25
CA VAL A 9 -26.21 -3.21 21.16
C VAL A 9 -27.67 -3.46 20.78
N LEU A 10 -27.94 -3.42 19.48
CA LEU A 10 -29.24 -3.77 18.92
C LEU A 10 -29.31 -5.29 18.79
N LEU A 11 -30.21 -5.92 19.54
CA LEU A 11 -30.45 -7.36 19.50
C LEU A 11 -31.79 -7.63 18.84
N SER A 12 -31.84 -8.64 17.95
CA SER A 12 -33.11 -9.13 17.41
C SER A 12 -33.50 -10.43 18.09
N ASP A 13 -34.71 -10.48 18.63
CA ASP A 13 -35.36 -11.72 19.02
C ASP A 13 -36.02 -12.35 17.79
N THR A 14 -35.47 -13.46 17.32
CA THR A 14 -35.92 -14.16 16.11
C THR A 14 -37.27 -14.87 16.29
N THR A 15 -37.70 -15.06 17.54
CA THR A 15 -38.99 -15.68 17.90
C THR A 15 -40.12 -14.67 17.99
N THR A 16 -39.83 -13.42 18.43
CA THR A 16 -40.86 -12.38 18.60
C THR A 16 -40.77 -11.24 17.56
N ASN A 17 -39.76 -11.26 16.70
CA ASN A 17 -39.49 -10.24 15.68
C ASN A 17 -39.36 -8.82 16.26
N ARG A 18 -38.90 -8.72 17.51
CA ARG A 18 -38.70 -7.46 18.24
C ARG A 18 -37.22 -7.12 18.33
N LEU A 19 -36.94 -5.83 18.21
CA LEU A 19 -35.60 -5.27 18.41
C LEU A 19 -35.52 -4.67 19.82
N TYR A 20 -34.45 -5.00 20.54
CA TYR A 20 -34.18 -4.47 21.86
C TYR A 20 -32.80 -3.82 21.89
N LEU A 21 -32.70 -2.70 22.60
CA LEU A 21 -31.42 -2.06 22.90
C LEU A 21 -30.99 -2.53 24.29
N GLN A 22 -29.87 -3.24 24.35
CA GLN A 22 -29.28 -3.66 25.61
C GLN A 22 -28.02 -2.84 25.91
N LYS A 23 -27.94 -2.30 27.13
CA LYS A 23 -26.70 -1.69 27.63
C LYS A 23 -25.63 -2.76 27.76
N VAL A 24 -24.46 -2.50 27.19
CA VAL A 24 -23.29 -3.34 27.42
C VAL A 24 -22.75 -3.03 28.82
N PRO A 25 -22.60 -4.02 29.71
CA PRO A 25 -21.97 -3.82 31.01
C PRO A 25 -20.59 -3.17 30.89
N HIS A 26 -20.27 -2.24 31.79
CA HIS A 26 -19.02 -1.46 31.71
C HIS A 26 -17.77 -2.35 31.67
N TYR A 27 -17.73 -3.45 32.43
CA TYR A 27 -16.60 -4.39 32.42
C TYR A 27 -16.43 -5.10 31.06
N ILE A 28 -17.52 -5.32 30.31
CA ILE A 28 -17.47 -5.87 28.94
C ILE A 28 -16.93 -4.80 28.00
N ILE A 29 -17.34 -3.53 28.15
CA ILE A 29 -16.78 -2.41 27.39
C ILE A 29 -15.28 -2.28 27.65
N GLU A 30 -14.83 -2.33 28.90
CA GLU A 30 -13.41 -2.28 29.26
C GLU A 30 -12.62 -3.48 28.71
N THR A 31 -13.21 -4.67 28.72
CA THR A 31 -12.58 -5.88 28.17
C THR A 31 -12.47 -5.79 26.64
N ILE A 32 -13.54 -5.35 25.96
CA ILE A 32 -13.54 -5.13 24.50
C ILE A 32 -12.54 -4.02 24.13
N ALA A 33 -12.50 -2.92 24.87
CA ALA A 33 -11.53 -1.83 24.67
C ALA A 33 -10.08 -2.34 24.83
N LYS A 34 -9.78 -3.10 25.88
CA LYS A 34 -8.47 -3.75 26.06
C LYS A 34 -8.07 -4.65 24.89
N PHE A 35 -9.04 -5.37 24.29
CA PHE A 35 -8.75 -6.15 23.09
C PHE A 35 -8.52 -5.24 21.88
N LEU A 36 -9.37 -4.24 21.63
CA LEU A 36 -9.22 -3.30 20.50
C LEU A 36 -7.88 -2.51 20.53
N ASP A 37 -7.32 -2.31 21.71
CA ASP A 37 -6.07 -1.55 21.96
C ASP A 37 -4.79 -2.40 21.91
N THR A 38 -4.76 -3.44 21.08
CA THR A 38 -3.57 -4.30 20.92
C THR A 38 -3.21 -4.58 19.47
N PHE A 39 -1.95 -4.96 19.23
CA PHE A 39 -1.40 -5.44 17.96
C PHE A 39 -0.92 -6.87 18.11
N PHE A 40 -1.22 -7.71 17.11
CA PHE A 40 -0.58 -9.02 16.95
C PHE A 40 0.74 -8.86 16.21
N THR A 41 1.85 -9.33 16.80
CA THR A 41 3.21 -9.16 16.28
C THR A 41 4.04 -10.41 16.46
N ALA A 42 5.25 -10.42 15.89
CA ALA A 42 6.22 -11.50 16.10
C ALA A 42 6.70 -11.63 17.56
N LYS A 43 6.51 -10.59 18.38
CA LYS A 43 6.78 -10.59 19.83
C LYS A 43 5.55 -10.93 20.68
N GLY A 44 4.45 -11.32 20.04
CA GLY A 44 3.18 -11.60 20.70
C GLY A 44 2.19 -10.44 20.60
N ILE A 45 1.17 -10.45 21.45
CA ILE A 45 0.15 -9.41 21.51
C ILE A 45 0.67 -8.26 22.38
N VAL A 46 0.74 -7.07 21.83
CA VAL A 46 1.35 -5.89 22.47
C VAL A 46 0.42 -4.68 22.41
N THR A 47 0.63 -3.69 23.27
CA THR A 47 -0.25 -2.50 23.39
C THR A 47 0.11 -1.42 22.37
N TYR A 48 -0.79 -0.44 22.17
CA TYR A 48 -0.48 0.76 21.37
C TYR A 48 0.72 1.55 21.93
N VAL A 49 0.86 1.63 23.25
CA VAL A 49 1.99 2.32 23.90
C VAL A 49 3.31 1.66 23.54
N GLU A 50 3.36 0.33 23.63
CA GLU A 50 4.56 -0.43 23.28
C GLU A 50 4.91 -0.27 21.79
N ILE A 51 3.91 -0.38 20.90
CA ILE A 51 4.11 -0.22 19.46
C ILE A 51 4.54 1.19 19.09
N GLU A 52 3.97 2.22 19.72
CA GLU A 52 4.41 3.60 19.51
C GLU A 52 5.89 3.75 19.87
N GLN A 53 6.29 3.27 21.04
CA GLN A 53 7.67 3.39 21.53
C GLN A 53 8.68 2.58 20.73
N ASN A 54 8.33 1.36 20.33
CA ASN A 54 9.29 0.40 19.77
C ASN A 54 9.21 0.24 18.26
N VAL A 55 8.14 0.72 17.61
CA VAL A 55 7.95 0.61 16.16
C VAL A 55 7.75 1.99 15.52
N PHE A 56 6.76 2.76 15.93
CA PHE A 56 6.43 3.99 15.21
C PHE A 56 7.44 5.12 15.44
N LEU A 57 7.76 5.46 16.70
CA LEU A 57 8.70 6.54 17.01
C LEU A 57 10.10 6.30 16.40
N PRO A 58 10.70 5.09 16.50
CA PRO A 58 11.97 4.81 15.85
C PRO A 58 11.95 4.94 14.33
N ASN A 59 10.76 4.81 13.72
CA ASN A 59 10.57 4.96 12.28
C ASN A 59 10.00 6.33 11.88
N ASN A 60 10.10 7.34 12.77
CA ASN A 60 9.65 8.73 12.52
C ASN A 60 8.11 8.89 12.40
N TYR A 61 7.34 8.06 13.09
CA TYR A 61 5.88 8.17 13.17
C TYR A 61 5.42 8.25 14.63
N ARG A 62 4.27 8.88 14.85
CA ARG A 62 3.59 8.89 16.14
C ARG A 62 2.10 8.61 15.97
N ILE A 63 1.48 8.03 17.00
CA ILE A 63 0.05 7.75 16.97
C ILE A 63 -0.69 9.04 17.30
N MET A 64 -1.52 9.51 16.38
CA MET A 64 -2.38 10.67 16.60
C MET A 64 -3.73 10.26 17.19
N GLU A 65 -4.30 9.19 16.63
CA GLU A 65 -5.58 8.64 17.05
C GLU A 65 -5.52 7.11 16.98
N PRO A 66 -5.89 6.37 18.03
CA PRO A 66 -5.91 4.91 18.03
C PRO A 66 -7.16 4.37 17.32
N THR A 67 -7.34 4.76 16.06
CA THR A 67 -8.47 4.32 15.23
C THR A 67 -8.39 2.83 14.92
N PHE A 68 -9.55 2.20 14.72
CA PHE A 68 -9.65 0.78 14.38
C PHE A 68 -9.96 0.56 12.90
N PRO A 69 -9.32 -0.41 12.21
CA PRO A 69 -8.23 -1.25 12.72
C PRO A 69 -6.85 -0.56 12.65
N PHE A 70 -6.69 0.51 11.87
CA PHE A 70 -5.39 1.16 11.72
C PHE A 70 -5.31 2.42 12.58
N PRO A 71 -4.28 2.58 13.45
CA PRO A 71 -4.01 3.89 14.03
C PRO A 71 -3.79 4.92 12.93
N LYS A 72 -4.28 6.14 13.18
CA LYS A 72 -3.88 7.29 12.39
C LYS A 72 -2.52 7.76 12.86
N LEU A 73 -1.55 7.75 11.96
CA LEU A 73 -0.19 8.21 12.22
C LEU A 73 0.05 9.60 11.63
N ASP A 74 0.97 10.33 12.25
CA ASP A 74 1.64 11.48 11.65
C ASP A 74 3.15 11.37 11.87
N PHE A 75 3.93 12.18 11.16
CA PHE A 75 5.37 12.21 11.29
C PHE A 75 5.80 12.85 12.61
N VAL A 76 6.87 12.35 13.24
CA VAL A 76 7.52 13.08 14.34
C VAL A 76 8.21 14.32 13.77
N SER A 77 8.96 14.14 12.69
CA SER A 77 9.52 15.21 11.86
C SER A 77 9.22 14.92 10.40
N LYS A 78 8.32 15.67 9.77
CA LYS A 78 7.92 15.42 8.40
C LYS A 78 9.10 15.66 7.44
N PRO A 79 9.55 14.64 6.67
CA PRO A 79 10.65 14.81 5.74
C PRO A 79 10.24 15.73 4.59
N SER A 80 11.18 16.57 4.15
CA SER A 80 11.05 17.38 2.96
C SER A 80 11.16 16.53 1.69
N CYS A 81 10.61 17.02 0.58
CA CYS A 81 10.74 16.33 -0.70
C CYS A 81 12.21 16.21 -1.15
N ALA A 82 13.04 17.22 -0.85
CA ALA A 82 14.46 17.15 -1.14
C ALA A 82 15.13 15.97 -0.42
N GLU A 83 14.92 15.83 0.90
CA GLU A 83 15.45 14.70 1.68
C GLU A 83 14.97 13.35 1.13
N ILE A 84 13.67 13.22 0.83
CA ILE A 84 13.09 11.97 0.31
C ILE A 84 13.77 11.55 -1.00
N PHE A 85 13.86 12.46 -1.98
CA PHE A 85 14.39 12.15 -3.30
C PHE A 85 15.91 12.02 -3.31
N GLU A 86 16.63 12.87 -2.58
CA GLU A 86 18.10 12.84 -2.50
C GLU A 86 18.58 11.56 -1.80
N ASP A 87 17.95 11.17 -0.69
CA ASP A 87 18.24 9.89 -0.04
C ASP A 87 18.01 8.71 -0.98
N TRP A 88 16.86 8.68 -1.65
CA TRP A 88 16.51 7.59 -2.56
C TRP A 88 17.53 7.51 -3.71
N LEU A 89 17.88 8.64 -4.33
CA LEU A 89 18.90 8.70 -5.37
C LEU A 89 20.27 8.24 -4.84
N ASN A 90 20.65 8.62 -3.62
CA ASN A 90 21.89 8.15 -3.00
C ASN A 90 21.89 6.63 -2.76
N ILE A 91 20.75 6.06 -2.36
CA ILE A 91 20.58 4.60 -2.21
C ILE A 91 20.72 3.89 -3.56
N THR A 92 20.11 4.40 -4.62
CA THR A 92 20.21 3.77 -5.96
C THR A 92 21.64 3.77 -6.53
N LYS A 93 22.50 4.68 -6.07
CA LYS A 93 23.93 4.71 -6.44
C LYS A 93 24.79 3.68 -5.68
N ARG A 94 24.26 3.05 -4.63
CA ARG A 94 24.98 2.02 -3.86
C ARG A 94 25.27 0.79 -4.75
N PRO A 95 26.34 0.03 -4.45
CA PRO A 95 26.63 -1.19 -5.19
C PRO A 95 25.47 -2.19 -5.13
N ILE A 96 24.98 -2.58 -6.30
CA ILE A 96 23.94 -3.60 -6.44
C ILE A 96 24.59 -4.98 -6.29
N PRO A 97 24.05 -5.86 -5.43
CA PRO A 97 24.54 -7.23 -5.30
C PRO A 97 24.56 -7.97 -6.66
N ALA A 98 25.65 -8.68 -6.96
CA ALA A 98 25.78 -9.45 -8.20
C ALA A 98 24.68 -10.52 -8.34
N LYS A 99 24.18 -11.03 -7.22
CA LYS A 99 22.99 -11.89 -7.13
C LYS A 99 22.04 -11.30 -6.08
N PRO A 100 20.72 -11.40 -6.30
CA PRO A 100 19.76 -11.04 -5.27
C PRO A 100 20.09 -11.70 -3.92
N PRO A 101 19.96 -10.98 -2.80
CA PRO A 101 20.29 -11.52 -1.49
C PRO A 101 19.32 -12.63 -1.11
N LYS A 102 19.83 -13.68 -0.47
CA LYS A 102 19.01 -14.80 0.02
C LYS A 102 18.45 -14.55 1.42
N GLU A 103 19.18 -13.78 2.21
CA GLU A 103 18.92 -13.56 3.64
C GLU A 103 19.07 -12.08 3.97
N VAL A 104 18.36 -11.65 5.01
CA VAL A 104 18.55 -10.32 5.60
C VAL A 104 19.83 -10.34 6.41
N LYS A 105 20.73 -9.38 6.18
CA LYS A 105 21.95 -9.25 7.00
C LYS A 105 21.58 -8.97 8.44
N GLU A 106 22.35 -9.51 9.39
CA GLU A 106 22.10 -9.30 10.82
C GLU A 106 21.99 -7.82 11.19
N SER A 107 22.86 -6.98 10.61
CA SER A 107 22.86 -5.52 10.80
C SER A 107 21.57 -4.82 10.35
N ASP A 108 20.82 -5.43 9.43
CA ASP A 108 19.66 -4.82 8.79
C ASP A 108 18.35 -5.39 9.34
N LYS A 109 18.40 -6.46 10.15
CA LYS A 109 17.22 -7.18 10.65
C LYS A 109 16.27 -6.27 11.42
N ASP A 110 16.78 -5.42 12.29
CA ASP A 110 15.94 -4.50 13.06
C ASP A 110 15.18 -3.53 12.15
N ALA A 111 15.85 -2.96 11.16
CA ALA A 111 15.22 -2.05 10.20
C ALA A 111 14.18 -2.75 9.32
N PHE A 112 14.48 -3.97 8.85
CA PHE A 112 13.56 -4.76 8.03
C PHE A 112 12.35 -5.25 8.85
N LEU A 113 12.59 -5.70 10.08
CA LEU A 113 11.60 -6.39 10.89
C LEU A 113 10.95 -5.49 11.95
N LEU A 114 11.04 -4.17 11.78
CA LEU A 114 10.45 -3.21 12.72
C LEU A 114 10.88 -3.51 14.16
N ASN A 115 12.19 -3.58 14.42
CA ASN A 115 12.79 -3.95 15.71
C ASN A 115 12.31 -5.34 16.23
N GLY A 116 12.14 -6.28 15.30
CA GLY A 116 11.70 -7.65 15.56
C GLY A 116 10.21 -7.83 15.81
N TYR A 117 9.37 -6.80 15.59
CA TYR A 117 7.92 -6.91 15.72
C TYR A 117 7.24 -7.48 14.45
N SER A 118 7.88 -7.38 13.29
CA SER A 118 7.43 -8.02 12.05
C SER A 118 8.01 -9.43 11.91
N PHE A 119 7.23 -10.37 11.36
CA PHE A 119 7.69 -11.73 11.12
C PHE A 119 8.71 -11.79 9.95
N LEU A 120 9.69 -12.68 10.06
CA LEU A 120 10.59 -13.03 8.96
C LEU A 120 10.32 -14.46 8.49
N TYR A 121 10.18 -14.65 7.19
CA TYR A 121 10.00 -15.95 6.57
C TYR A 121 11.03 -16.17 5.47
N GLU A 122 11.85 -17.22 5.63
CA GLU A 122 13.00 -17.49 4.75
C GLU A 122 12.77 -18.68 3.79
N TYR A 123 11.53 -19.15 3.65
CA TYR A 123 11.26 -20.42 2.96
C TYR A 123 11.21 -20.35 1.43
N LYS A 124 11.22 -19.15 0.82
CA LYS A 124 11.24 -19.00 -0.65
C LYS A 124 12.15 -17.86 -1.10
N TYR A 125 13.02 -18.18 -2.07
CA TYR A 125 13.97 -17.25 -2.69
C TYR A 125 13.66 -17.07 -4.17
N SER A 126 13.90 -15.86 -4.70
CA SER A 126 13.88 -15.60 -6.15
C SER A 126 15.18 -14.95 -6.62
N ASN A 127 15.69 -15.48 -7.73
CA ASN A 127 16.84 -14.94 -8.46
C ASN A 127 16.41 -14.07 -9.67
N GLU A 128 15.13 -13.68 -9.72
CA GLU A 128 14.56 -12.91 -10.83
C GLU A 128 15.12 -11.49 -10.84
N LYS A 129 15.85 -11.11 -11.88
CA LYS A 129 16.28 -9.72 -12.10
C LYS A 129 15.33 -9.01 -13.04
N ALA A 130 15.22 -7.68 -12.91
CA ALA A 130 14.51 -6.88 -13.91
C ALA A 130 15.08 -7.16 -15.31
N ALA A 131 14.20 -7.49 -16.26
CA ALA A 131 14.62 -7.79 -17.62
C ALA A 131 15.15 -6.53 -18.32
N ARG A 132 16.31 -6.64 -18.96
CA ARG A 132 16.95 -5.52 -19.67
C ARG A 132 16.35 -5.23 -21.04
N ALA A 133 15.76 -6.24 -21.68
CA ALA A 133 15.22 -6.11 -23.04
C ALA A 133 14.00 -5.19 -23.03
N GLN A 134 13.97 -4.19 -23.91
CA GLN A 134 12.82 -3.30 -24.09
C GLN A 134 11.54 -4.10 -24.39
N VAL A 135 10.40 -3.66 -23.88
CA VAL A 135 9.07 -4.18 -24.27
C VAL A 135 8.34 -3.20 -25.17
N VAL A 136 7.48 -3.77 -26.02
CA VAL A 136 6.57 -3.00 -26.85
C VAL A 136 5.15 -3.28 -26.40
N TRP A 137 4.41 -2.24 -26.04
CA TRP A 137 2.99 -2.31 -25.74
C TRP A 137 2.18 -1.85 -26.96
N ASN A 138 1.67 -2.80 -27.73
CA ASN A 138 0.92 -2.56 -28.98
C ASN A 138 -0.54 -3.04 -28.93
N GLU A 139 -0.96 -3.72 -27.86
CA GLU A 139 -2.31 -4.28 -27.72
C GLU A 139 -3.28 -3.34 -26.97
N ILE A 140 -2.88 -2.12 -26.60
CA ILE A 140 -3.66 -1.18 -25.79
C ILE A 140 -5.04 -0.92 -26.42
N ALA A 141 -5.09 -0.61 -27.72
CA ALA A 141 -6.33 -0.35 -28.44
C ALA A 141 -7.31 -1.53 -28.33
N LYS A 142 -6.82 -2.76 -28.40
CA LYS A 142 -7.63 -3.98 -28.21
C LYS A 142 -8.06 -4.16 -26.76
N MET A 143 -7.16 -3.92 -25.80
CA MET A 143 -7.48 -3.99 -24.37
C MET A 143 -8.58 -3.01 -23.96
N MET A 144 -8.65 -1.83 -24.60
CA MET A 144 -9.71 -0.83 -24.41
C MET A 144 -11.12 -1.34 -24.73
N TRP A 145 -11.27 -2.47 -25.45
CA TRP A 145 -12.57 -3.09 -25.76
C TRP A 145 -12.82 -4.44 -25.05
N LYS A 146 -11.79 -5.04 -24.43
CA LYS A 146 -11.95 -6.33 -23.73
C LYS A 146 -12.87 -6.21 -22.50
N PRO A 147 -13.69 -7.23 -22.19
CA PRO A 147 -14.41 -7.26 -20.92
C PRO A 147 -13.43 -7.12 -19.74
N ARG A 148 -13.86 -6.43 -18.67
CA ARG A 148 -12.99 -5.99 -17.57
C ARG A 148 -12.18 -7.12 -16.91
N LYS A 149 -12.81 -8.29 -16.73
CA LYS A 149 -12.15 -9.51 -16.22
C LYS A 149 -10.99 -10.03 -17.07
N TYR A 150 -10.87 -9.59 -18.32
CA TYR A 150 -9.78 -9.96 -19.24
C TYR A 150 -8.77 -8.84 -19.46
N VAL A 151 -8.96 -7.69 -18.79
CA VAL A 151 -7.97 -6.63 -18.73
C VAL A 151 -7.18 -6.71 -17.44
N GLY A 152 -7.85 -6.96 -16.29
CA GLY A 152 -7.19 -7.05 -14.99
C GLY A 152 -6.06 -8.07 -14.94
N GLY A 153 -4.90 -7.65 -14.40
CA GLY A 153 -3.86 -8.56 -13.97
C GLY A 153 -4.25 -9.27 -12.67
N TYR A 154 -3.47 -10.25 -12.22
CA TYR A 154 -3.66 -10.91 -10.90
C TYR A 154 -5.03 -11.60 -10.70
N GLY A 155 -5.66 -12.05 -11.78
CA GLY A 155 -6.93 -12.77 -11.73
C GLY A 155 -8.04 -11.93 -11.08
N ASN A 156 -8.75 -12.51 -10.11
CA ASN A 156 -9.84 -11.81 -9.45
C ASN A 156 -9.34 -10.62 -8.61
N GLU A 157 -8.14 -10.69 -8.02
CA GLU A 157 -7.64 -9.62 -7.13
C GLU A 157 -7.47 -8.29 -7.87
N GLY A 158 -7.04 -8.31 -9.13
CA GLY A 158 -6.92 -7.10 -9.94
C GLY A 158 -8.25 -6.44 -10.28
N LEU A 159 -9.40 -7.13 -10.12
CA LEU A 159 -10.71 -6.48 -10.25
C LEU A 159 -10.94 -5.40 -9.19
N ALA A 160 -10.27 -5.50 -8.03
CA ALA A 160 -10.32 -4.47 -6.99
C ALA A 160 -9.90 -3.09 -7.52
N VAL A 161 -8.89 -3.05 -8.40
CA VAL A 161 -8.39 -1.83 -9.07
C VAL A 161 -9.49 -1.21 -9.95
N TYR A 162 -10.22 -2.05 -10.68
CA TYR A 162 -11.36 -1.58 -11.48
C TYR A 162 -12.50 -1.04 -10.59
N TYR A 163 -12.87 -1.75 -9.51
CA TYR A 163 -13.94 -1.30 -8.62
C TYR A 163 -13.62 0.03 -7.96
N ALA A 164 -12.38 0.20 -7.50
CA ALA A 164 -11.91 1.47 -6.96
C ALA A 164 -12.02 2.61 -7.98
N MET A 165 -11.53 2.41 -9.21
CA MET A 165 -11.59 3.44 -10.27
C MET A 165 -12.98 3.66 -10.86
N ARG A 166 -13.94 2.75 -10.65
CA ARG A 166 -15.35 2.96 -10.98
C ARG A 166 -15.97 3.98 -10.03
N ASP A 167 -15.67 3.88 -8.74
CA ASP A 167 -16.25 4.72 -7.70
C ASP A 167 -15.50 6.05 -7.53
N TYR A 168 -14.17 6.03 -7.76
CA TYR A 168 -13.29 7.19 -7.72
C TYR A 168 -12.74 7.45 -9.13
N ARG A 169 -13.60 8.03 -9.97
CA ARG A 169 -13.32 8.25 -11.40
C ARG A 169 -12.17 9.23 -11.63
N LEU A 170 -11.39 8.96 -12.68
CA LEU A 170 -10.21 9.74 -13.06
C LEU A 170 -10.50 10.74 -14.18
N GLU A 171 -11.73 11.25 -14.28
CA GLU A 171 -12.20 12.09 -15.38
C GLU A 171 -11.32 13.34 -15.58
N ASN A 172 -10.74 13.47 -16.77
CA ASN A 172 -9.83 14.58 -17.14
C ASN A 172 -8.57 14.70 -16.27
N MET A 173 -8.19 13.64 -15.55
CA MET A 173 -7.05 13.66 -14.64
C MET A 173 -5.75 13.21 -15.32
N THR A 174 -4.62 13.71 -14.81
CA THR A 174 -3.29 13.23 -15.17
C THR A 174 -2.62 12.57 -13.97
N GLY A 175 -2.09 11.37 -14.15
CA GLY A 175 -1.48 10.61 -13.07
C GLY A 175 -0.43 9.63 -13.53
N PHE A 176 0.07 8.83 -12.60
CA PHE A 176 1.11 7.85 -12.89
C PHE A 176 0.87 6.49 -12.23
N VAL A 177 1.40 5.44 -12.85
CA VAL A 177 1.35 4.05 -12.39
C VAL A 177 2.78 3.61 -12.06
N ILE A 178 3.00 3.06 -10.87
CA ILE A 178 4.30 2.50 -10.45
C ILE A 178 4.28 0.99 -10.66
N GLY A 179 5.25 0.50 -11.44
CA GLY A 179 5.55 -0.93 -11.57
C GLY A 179 4.48 -1.74 -12.28
N SER A 180 4.39 -1.57 -13.59
CA SER A 180 3.40 -2.26 -14.44
C SER A 180 4.14 -3.00 -15.56
N ARG A 181 4.07 -4.34 -15.56
CA ARG A 181 4.72 -5.17 -16.60
C ARG A 181 3.94 -5.19 -17.93
N GLU A 182 2.64 -4.92 -17.85
CA GLU A 182 1.69 -4.90 -18.96
C GLU A 182 0.69 -3.76 -18.73
N PRO A 183 0.13 -3.12 -19.77
CA PRO A 183 -0.62 -1.86 -19.65
C PRO A 183 -2.04 -2.01 -19.08
N TRP A 184 -2.27 -2.91 -18.14
CA TRP A 184 -3.62 -3.19 -17.64
C TRP A 184 -4.15 -2.09 -16.72
N ILE A 185 -3.33 -1.58 -15.79
CA ILE A 185 -3.72 -0.48 -14.89
C ILE A 185 -3.89 0.79 -15.70
N GLU A 186 -2.99 1.05 -16.64
CA GLU A 186 -3.03 2.19 -17.55
C GLU A 186 -4.31 2.17 -18.38
N VAL A 187 -4.68 1.02 -18.96
CA VAL A 187 -5.95 0.85 -19.68
C VAL A 187 -7.16 1.07 -18.76
N LEU A 188 -7.13 0.55 -17.53
CA LEU A 188 -8.21 0.78 -16.56
C LEU A 188 -8.33 2.26 -16.17
N ALA A 189 -7.21 2.98 -16.04
CA ALA A 189 -7.20 4.41 -15.76
C ALA A 189 -7.77 5.23 -16.93
N LEU A 190 -7.37 4.92 -18.17
CA LEU A 190 -7.96 5.54 -19.36
C LEU A 190 -9.48 5.29 -19.46
N ARG A 191 -9.93 4.07 -19.14
CA ARG A 191 -11.36 3.71 -19.09
C ARG A 191 -12.12 4.39 -17.96
N SER A 192 -11.45 4.79 -16.89
CA SER A 192 -12.01 5.57 -15.78
C SER A 192 -12.14 7.07 -16.13
N GLY A 193 -11.48 7.53 -17.19
CA GLY A 193 -11.55 8.90 -17.71
C GLY A 193 -10.22 9.67 -17.68
N ALA A 194 -9.11 9.04 -17.27
CA ALA A 194 -7.80 9.71 -17.18
C ALA A 194 -7.34 10.24 -18.53
N SER A 195 -7.03 11.54 -18.64
CA SER A 195 -6.55 12.14 -19.90
C SER A 195 -5.15 11.66 -20.27
N LYS A 196 -4.26 11.54 -19.28
CA LYS A 196 -2.85 11.15 -19.46
C LYS A 196 -2.41 10.26 -18.30
N VAL A 197 -1.66 9.21 -18.63
CA VAL A 197 -1.10 8.26 -17.66
C VAL A 197 0.39 8.09 -17.93
N TYR A 198 1.22 8.33 -16.93
CA TYR A 198 2.64 7.96 -16.98
C TYR A 198 2.83 6.58 -16.38
N THR A 199 3.63 5.72 -17.01
CA THR A 199 4.01 4.42 -16.44
C THR A 199 5.48 4.49 -16.01
N VAL A 200 5.71 4.26 -14.72
CA VAL A 200 7.02 4.37 -14.07
C VAL A 200 7.56 2.96 -13.86
N GLU A 201 8.50 2.55 -14.71
CA GLU A 201 8.97 1.15 -14.78
C GLU A 201 10.47 1.09 -15.14
N TYR A 202 11.20 0.18 -14.49
CA TYR A 202 12.63 -0.03 -14.75
C TYR A 202 12.88 -0.61 -16.14
N ARG A 203 11.97 -1.48 -16.61
CA ARG A 203 12.05 -2.03 -17.95
C ARG A 203 11.63 -0.98 -18.99
N ALA A 204 12.57 -0.61 -19.86
CA ALA A 204 12.30 0.30 -20.98
C ALA A 204 11.07 -0.18 -21.78
N THR A 205 10.12 0.73 -21.99
CA THR A 205 8.83 0.41 -22.61
C THR A 205 8.52 1.36 -23.75
N ARG A 206 8.22 0.81 -24.93
CA ARG A 206 7.72 1.57 -26.07
C ARG A 206 6.21 1.37 -26.19
N VAL A 207 5.47 2.45 -26.07
CA VAL A 207 4.01 2.46 -26.18
C VAL A 207 3.60 2.76 -27.62
N LEU A 208 2.70 1.96 -28.18
CA LEU A 208 2.16 2.12 -29.54
C LEU A 208 0.63 2.22 -29.52
N GLY A 209 0.08 2.98 -30.47
CA GLY A 209 -1.36 3.11 -30.68
C GLY A 209 -2.07 4.13 -29.77
N THR A 210 -1.34 4.83 -28.90
CA THR A 210 -1.85 5.97 -28.12
C THR A 210 -0.71 6.88 -27.68
N ASP A 211 -1.00 8.17 -27.53
CA ASP A 211 -0.15 9.20 -26.94
C ASP A 211 -0.56 9.52 -25.47
N ARG A 212 -1.67 8.94 -25.00
CA ARG A 212 -2.21 9.14 -23.65
C ARG A 212 -1.47 8.35 -22.58
N ILE A 213 -0.62 7.38 -22.96
CA ILE A 213 0.25 6.64 -22.04
C ILE A 213 1.71 6.95 -22.40
N GLU A 214 2.50 7.32 -21.40
CA GLU A 214 3.91 7.68 -21.59
C GLU A 214 4.80 6.96 -20.59
N TYR A 215 5.93 6.45 -21.06
CA TYR A 215 6.91 5.75 -20.22
C TYR A 215 7.86 6.72 -19.52
N MET A 216 8.18 6.44 -18.26
CA MET A 216 9.25 7.09 -17.50
C MET A 216 10.10 6.06 -16.76
N HIS A 217 11.41 6.20 -16.83
CA HIS A 217 12.30 5.41 -15.98
C HIS A 217 12.29 5.97 -14.54
N PRO A 218 12.27 5.13 -13.49
CA PRO A 218 12.18 5.59 -12.10
C PRO A 218 13.29 6.55 -11.68
N ILE A 219 14.52 6.36 -12.18
CA ILE A 219 15.65 7.25 -11.89
C ILE A 219 15.43 8.62 -12.52
N ASP A 220 15.12 8.68 -13.82
CA ASP A 220 14.87 9.94 -14.54
C ASP A 220 13.69 10.70 -13.91
N PHE A 221 12.66 9.97 -13.49
CA PHE A 221 11.50 10.54 -12.81
C PHE A 221 11.88 11.13 -11.45
N ALA A 222 12.73 10.43 -10.69
CA ALA A 222 13.25 10.90 -9.42
C ALA A 222 14.22 12.09 -9.60
N GLU A 223 15.07 12.12 -10.62
CA GLU A 223 15.98 13.25 -10.87
C GLU A 223 15.21 14.53 -11.24
N LYS A 224 14.08 14.39 -11.93
CA LYS A 224 13.19 15.49 -12.31
C LYS A 224 12.10 15.78 -11.26
N TRP A 225 12.27 15.34 -10.01
CA TRP A 225 11.23 15.49 -9.00
C TRP A 225 10.78 16.94 -8.79
N LYS A 226 11.70 17.91 -8.87
CA LYS A 226 11.42 19.35 -8.70
C LYS A 226 10.41 19.87 -9.72
N GLU A 227 10.44 19.36 -10.95
CA GLU A 227 9.52 19.72 -12.04
C GLU A 227 8.13 19.07 -11.87
N ASN A 228 8.01 18.11 -10.96
CA ASN A 228 6.85 17.24 -10.82
C ASN A 228 6.20 17.31 -9.43
N VAL A 229 6.67 18.21 -8.55
CA VAL A 229 6.05 18.47 -7.24
C VAL A 229 4.61 18.89 -7.43
N GLU A 230 3.70 18.21 -6.71
CA GLU A 230 2.25 18.48 -6.75
C GLU A 230 1.66 18.60 -8.16
N LYS A 231 2.17 17.81 -9.10
CA LYS A 231 1.75 17.87 -10.53
C LYS A 231 0.63 16.91 -10.87
N PHE A 232 0.54 15.78 -10.17
CA PHE A 232 -0.34 14.67 -10.55
C PHE A 232 -1.63 14.65 -9.71
N ASP A 233 -2.75 14.37 -10.37
CA ASP A 233 -4.06 14.23 -9.73
C ASP A 233 -4.24 12.85 -9.07
N PHE A 234 -3.56 11.83 -9.61
CA PHE A 234 -3.58 10.49 -9.05
C PHE A 234 -2.27 9.71 -9.23
N ALA A 235 -2.09 8.70 -8.38
CA ALA A 235 -1.03 7.71 -8.48
C ALA A 235 -1.64 6.32 -8.22
N ILE A 236 -1.11 5.29 -8.88
CA ILE A 236 -1.57 3.91 -8.73
C ILE A 236 -0.37 2.98 -8.60
N THR A 237 -0.45 2.03 -7.68
CA THR A 237 0.46 0.88 -7.60
C THR A 237 -0.35 -0.36 -7.24
N PHE A 238 -0.03 -1.51 -7.82
CA PHE A 238 -0.64 -2.77 -7.43
C PHE A 238 0.39 -3.90 -7.55
N SER A 239 0.70 -4.55 -6.44
CA SER A 239 1.74 -5.59 -6.34
C SER A 239 3.07 -5.16 -7.00
N SER A 240 3.63 -4.06 -6.47
CA SER A 240 4.90 -3.51 -6.92
C SER A 240 5.75 -3.05 -5.75
N ILE A 241 5.31 -2.02 -5.01
CA ILE A 241 6.14 -1.37 -3.98
C ILE A 241 6.51 -2.30 -2.83
N GLU A 242 5.77 -3.40 -2.59
CA GLU A 242 6.13 -4.40 -1.59
C GLU A 242 7.48 -5.09 -1.83
N HIS A 243 7.99 -4.98 -3.05
CA HIS A 243 9.28 -5.51 -3.49
C HIS A 243 10.44 -4.52 -3.32
N SER A 244 10.15 -3.22 -3.14
CA SER A 244 11.16 -2.16 -3.15
C SER A 244 12.17 -2.30 -2.01
N GLY A 245 13.47 -2.30 -2.35
CA GLY A 245 14.56 -2.37 -1.38
C GLY A 245 14.88 -3.78 -0.89
N LEU A 246 14.25 -4.82 -1.46
CA LEU A 246 14.55 -6.23 -1.14
C LEU A 246 15.70 -6.80 -2.00
N GLY A 247 16.16 -6.05 -3.00
CA GLY A 247 17.26 -6.45 -3.88
C GLY A 247 16.92 -7.56 -4.88
N ARG A 248 15.66 -8.02 -4.91
CA ARG A 248 15.20 -9.06 -5.85
C ARG A 248 15.47 -8.61 -7.27
N TYR A 249 15.04 -7.40 -7.63
CA TYR A 249 15.05 -6.94 -9.01
C TYR A 249 16.36 -6.32 -9.46
N GLY A 250 17.40 -6.36 -8.62
CA GLY A 250 18.64 -5.62 -8.83
C GLY A 250 18.57 -4.18 -8.31
N ASP A 251 17.59 -3.88 -7.47
CA ASP A 251 17.53 -2.68 -6.66
C ASP A 251 18.55 -2.72 -5.50
N SER A 252 18.98 -1.55 -5.05
CA SER A 252 19.78 -1.42 -3.83
C SER A 252 18.97 -1.82 -2.60
N ILE A 253 19.63 -2.41 -1.59
CA ILE A 253 18.97 -2.79 -0.35
C ILE A 253 18.52 -1.55 0.43
N ASP A 254 17.23 -1.52 0.76
CA ASP A 254 16.59 -0.48 1.54
C ASP A 254 15.44 -1.06 2.39
N PRO A 255 15.62 -1.17 3.71
CA PRO A 255 14.60 -1.68 4.62
C PRO A 255 13.26 -0.93 4.53
N ILE A 256 13.28 0.36 4.19
CA ILE A 256 12.10 1.24 4.09
C ILE A 256 11.77 1.63 2.65
N GLY A 257 12.27 0.87 1.65
CA GLY A 257 12.12 1.23 0.23
C GLY A 257 10.67 1.44 -0.22
N ASP A 258 9.74 0.62 0.26
CA ASP A 258 8.29 0.79 0.01
C ASP A 258 7.72 2.08 0.60
N ILE A 259 8.11 2.43 1.83
CA ILE A 259 7.72 3.68 2.49
C ILE A 259 8.30 4.88 1.72
N ARG A 260 9.55 4.79 1.24
CA ARG A 260 10.14 5.85 0.40
C ARG A 260 9.40 6.03 -0.91
N GLU A 261 8.95 4.95 -1.56
CA GLU A 261 8.10 5.06 -2.75
C GLU A 261 6.81 5.84 -2.44
N VAL A 262 6.14 5.54 -1.32
CA VAL A 262 4.93 6.26 -0.90
C VAL A 262 5.20 7.72 -0.54
N GLN A 263 6.35 8.02 0.07
CA GLN A 263 6.77 9.39 0.35
C GLN A 263 7.07 10.19 -0.92
N LYS A 264 7.69 9.56 -1.95
CA LYS A 264 7.83 10.19 -3.28
C LYS A 264 6.47 10.49 -3.88
N VAL A 265 5.53 9.54 -3.83
CA VAL A 265 4.15 9.77 -4.27
C VAL A 265 3.52 10.96 -3.54
N MET A 266 3.73 11.09 -2.22
CA MET A 266 3.21 12.19 -1.42
C MET A 266 3.74 13.55 -1.91
N CYS A 267 4.98 13.64 -2.36
CA CYS A 267 5.56 14.86 -2.93
C CYS A 267 4.99 15.21 -4.31
N LEU A 268 4.76 14.21 -5.15
CA LEU A 268 4.40 14.39 -6.55
C LEU A 268 2.89 14.59 -6.76
N LEU A 269 2.06 14.06 -5.85
CA LEU A 269 0.61 14.23 -5.90
C LEU A 269 0.20 15.64 -5.47
N LYS A 270 -0.81 16.20 -6.14
CA LYS A 270 -1.53 17.39 -5.68
C LYS A 270 -2.18 17.12 -4.33
N LYS A 271 -2.27 18.15 -3.48
CA LYS A 271 -3.14 18.12 -2.29
C LYS A 271 -4.55 17.71 -2.69
N GLY A 272 -5.13 16.73 -1.99
CA GLY A 272 -6.44 16.18 -2.32
C GLY A 272 -6.46 15.21 -3.51
N GLY A 273 -5.32 14.92 -4.15
CA GLY A 273 -5.20 13.89 -5.18
C GLY A 273 -5.33 12.47 -4.63
N PHE A 274 -5.63 11.52 -5.50
CA PHE A 274 -5.89 10.12 -5.12
C PHE A 274 -4.64 9.25 -5.22
N PHE A 275 -4.42 8.40 -4.22
CA PHE A 275 -3.43 7.34 -4.29
C PHE A 275 -4.13 5.99 -4.12
N PHE A 276 -4.07 5.17 -5.17
CA PHE A 276 -4.61 3.82 -5.19
C PHE A 276 -3.47 2.84 -4.93
N VAL A 277 -3.44 2.24 -3.75
CA VAL A 277 -2.32 1.41 -3.28
C VAL A 277 -2.76 -0.02 -3.03
N GLY A 278 -2.37 -0.91 -3.95
CA GLY A 278 -2.68 -2.33 -3.95
C GLY A 278 -1.56 -3.16 -3.35
N LEU A 279 -1.79 -3.73 -2.16
CA LEU A 279 -0.77 -4.38 -1.35
C LEU A 279 -1.23 -5.75 -0.84
N PRO A 280 -0.29 -6.68 -0.60
CA PRO A 280 -0.60 -7.94 0.06
C PRO A 280 -0.90 -7.73 1.55
N ARG A 281 -2.09 -8.12 2.00
CA ARG A 281 -2.50 -8.01 3.41
C ARG A 281 -2.15 -9.25 4.23
N GLY A 282 -1.98 -9.06 5.53
CA GLY A 282 -1.79 -10.13 6.52
C GLY A 282 -1.15 -9.59 7.79
N ALA A 283 -0.60 -10.43 8.66
CA ALA A 283 0.26 -9.90 9.74
C ALA A 283 1.56 -9.34 9.14
N ASP A 284 2.07 -8.25 9.72
CA ASP A 284 3.28 -7.59 9.25
C ASP A 284 4.43 -8.60 9.15
N ALA A 285 4.90 -8.81 7.93
CA ALA A 285 5.89 -9.83 7.66
C ALA A 285 6.74 -9.52 6.43
N ILE A 286 7.90 -10.15 6.36
CA ILE A 286 8.77 -10.17 5.19
C ILE A 286 9.00 -11.61 4.77
N LYS A 287 8.65 -11.94 3.52
CA LYS A 287 9.10 -13.17 2.86
C LYS A 287 10.32 -12.81 2.04
N TYR A 288 11.51 -12.85 2.64
CA TYR A 288 12.71 -12.29 2.02
C TYR A 288 13.29 -13.24 0.97
N ASN A 289 13.67 -12.79 -0.24
CA ASN A 289 13.65 -11.43 -0.82
C ASN A 289 12.41 -11.15 -1.69
N LEU A 290 11.33 -11.91 -1.51
CA LEU A 290 10.15 -11.85 -2.38
C LEU A 290 9.30 -10.60 -2.18
N HIS A 291 8.74 -10.40 -0.99
CA HIS A 291 7.79 -9.31 -0.75
C HIS A 291 7.58 -9.07 0.74
N ARG A 292 7.08 -7.88 1.04
CA ARG A 292 6.47 -7.56 2.34
C ARG A 292 4.99 -7.97 2.34
N ILE A 293 4.47 -8.27 3.52
CA ILE A 293 3.03 -8.42 3.83
C ILE A 293 2.70 -7.30 4.81
N TYR A 294 1.61 -6.61 4.53
CA TYR A 294 1.21 -5.40 5.25
C TYR A 294 0.16 -5.74 6.30
N GLY A 295 0.55 -5.62 7.55
CA GLY A 295 -0.34 -5.64 8.69
C GLY A 295 -0.59 -4.23 9.23
N ARG A 296 -1.17 -4.18 10.41
CA ARG A 296 -1.62 -2.92 11.02
C ARG A 296 -0.47 -1.97 11.33
N MET A 297 0.75 -2.45 11.53
CA MET A 297 1.90 -1.57 11.80
C MET A 297 2.36 -0.90 10.49
N ARG A 298 2.81 -1.68 9.50
CA ARG A 298 3.41 -1.11 8.29
C ARG A 298 2.38 -0.43 7.40
N LEU A 299 1.15 -0.93 7.32
CA LEU A 299 0.10 -0.30 6.54
C LEU A 299 -0.29 1.08 7.09
N SER A 300 -0.27 1.27 8.41
CA SER A 300 -0.51 2.58 9.02
C SER A 300 0.58 3.58 8.65
N MET A 301 1.84 3.13 8.51
CA MET A 301 2.96 3.96 8.04
C MET A 301 2.80 4.32 6.55
N ILE A 302 2.32 3.39 5.73
CA ILE A 302 1.97 3.64 4.31
C ILE A 302 0.85 4.68 4.18
N MET A 303 -0.11 4.71 5.11
CA MET A 303 -1.23 5.65 5.09
C MET A 303 -0.91 7.02 5.68
N ALA A 304 0.24 7.21 6.34
CA ALA A 304 0.62 8.48 6.94
C ALA A 304 0.72 9.61 5.89
N GLY A 305 0.15 10.77 6.20
CA GLY A 305 0.03 11.89 5.25
C GLY A 305 -1.15 11.78 4.27
N TYR A 306 -1.98 10.76 4.41
CA TYR A 306 -3.18 10.57 3.61
C TYR A 306 -4.42 10.39 4.49
N LYS A 307 -5.59 10.75 3.94
CA LYS A 307 -6.89 10.32 4.43
C LYS A 307 -7.25 8.99 3.77
N TRP A 308 -7.53 7.96 4.58
CA TRP A 308 -8.13 6.72 4.06
C TRP A 308 -9.57 6.98 3.62
N VAL A 309 -9.93 6.52 2.42
CA VAL A 309 -11.23 6.78 1.80
C VAL A 309 -12.04 5.49 1.66
N ALA A 310 -11.45 4.44 1.11
CA ALA A 310 -12.11 3.16 0.89
C ALA A 310 -11.09 2.02 0.72
N MET A 311 -11.59 0.79 0.78
CA MET A 311 -10.84 -0.44 0.47
C MET A 311 -11.68 -1.33 -0.45
N TYR A 312 -11.06 -1.97 -1.43
CA TYR A 312 -11.73 -2.91 -2.33
C TYR A 312 -10.97 -4.24 -2.40
N ARG A 313 -11.73 -5.30 -2.62
CA ARG A 313 -11.24 -6.66 -2.85
C ARG A 313 -11.78 -7.20 -4.17
N GLY A 314 -11.10 -8.19 -4.73
CA GLY A 314 -11.45 -8.75 -6.04
C GLY A 314 -12.78 -9.50 -6.08
N ASP A 315 -13.23 -9.99 -4.93
CA ASP A 315 -14.44 -10.78 -4.73
C ASP A 315 -15.71 -9.95 -4.51
N SER A 316 -15.58 -8.63 -4.33
CA SER A 316 -16.72 -7.74 -4.08
C SER A 316 -16.65 -6.48 -4.94
N PRO A 317 -17.72 -6.15 -5.69
CA PRO A 317 -17.78 -4.90 -6.44
C PRO A 317 -18.06 -3.68 -5.55
N TYR A 318 -18.20 -3.83 -4.24
CA TYR A 318 -18.51 -2.76 -3.29
C TYR A 318 -17.35 -2.51 -2.34
N PRO A 319 -17.18 -1.29 -1.79
CA PRO A 319 -16.16 -1.01 -0.81
C PRO A 319 -16.35 -1.91 0.42
N GLN A 320 -15.23 -2.34 1.00
CA GLN A 320 -15.15 -3.23 2.14
C GLN A 320 -14.62 -2.47 3.36
N CYS A 321 -15.05 -2.87 4.55
CA CYS A 321 -14.45 -2.38 5.79
C CYS A 321 -13.32 -3.34 6.22
N PRO A 322 -12.12 -2.83 6.54
CA PRO A 322 -11.03 -3.66 7.03
C PRO A 322 -11.39 -4.22 8.40
N ARG A 323 -11.21 -5.53 8.59
CA ARG A 323 -11.40 -6.19 9.88
C ARG A 323 -10.04 -6.54 10.46
N ARG A 324 -9.91 -6.58 11.78
CA ARG A 324 -8.64 -6.89 12.45
C ARG A 324 -8.07 -8.23 12.00
N GLU A 325 -8.92 -9.25 11.90
CA GLU A 325 -8.52 -10.62 11.58
C GLU A 325 -7.92 -10.71 10.17
N ASP A 326 -8.25 -9.78 9.28
CA ASP A 326 -7.69 -9.71 7.93
C ASP A 326 -6.17 -9.41 7.95
N TYR A 327 -5.64 -8.88 9.05
CA TYR A 327 -4.26 -8.46 9.27
C TYR A 327 -3.55 -9.21 10.41
N GLU A 328 -4.11 -10.33 10.87
CA GLU A 328 -3.48 -11.19 11.89
C GLU A 328 -3.16 -12.59 11.36
N VAL A 329 -3.38 -12.83 10.06
CA VAL A 329 -3.12 -14.11 9.39
C VAL A 329 -1.97 -13.95 8.39
N VAL A 330 -1.03 -14.91 8.35
CA VAL A 330 0.19 -14.79 7.52
C VAL A 330 0.25 -15.76 6.33
N HIS A 331 -0.68 -16.73 6.27
CA HIS A 331 -0.49 -17.91 5.43
C HIS A 331 -0.93 -17.76 3.97
N LYS A 332 -1.69 -16.73 3.60
CA LYS A 332 -2.16 -16.55 2.22
C LYS A 332 -1.76 -15.17 1.70
N LEU A 333 -1.06 -15.15 0.55
CA LEU A 333 -0.81 -13.91 -0.17
C LEU A 333 -2.13 -13.47 -0.80
N GLN A 334 -2.72 -12.40 -0.27
CA GLN A 334 -3.97 -11.86 -0.77
C GLN A 334 -3.82 -10.35 -0.93
N HIS A 335 -4.19 -9.82 -2.09
CA HIS A 335 -4.12 -8.38 -2.35
C HIS A 335 -5.46 -7.72 -2.11
N GLU A 336 -5.38 -6.48 -1.63
CA GLU A 336 -6.48 -5.54 -1.65
C GLU A 336 -5.95 -4.16 -2.02
N ILE A 337 -6.85 -3.28 -2.45
CA ILE A 337 -6.49 -1.91 -2.80
C ILE A 337 -7.11 -0.93 -1.82
N HIS A 338 -6.29 -0.02 -1.31
CA HIS A 338 -6.75 1.11 -0.53
C HIS A 338 -6.80 2.35 -1.42
N VAL A 339 -7.90 3.09 -1.31
CA VAL A 339 -8.05 4.42 -1.91
C VAL A 339 -7.72 5.43 -0.83
N LEU A 340 -6.65 6.17 -1.05
CA LEU A 340 -6.14 7.21 -0.17
C LEU A 340 -6.26 8.57 -0.84
N ARG A 341 -6.39 9.63 -0.04
CA ARG A 341 -6.42 11.02 -0.53
C ARG A 341 -5.36 11.84 0.19
N LYS A 342 -4.46 12.50 -0.56
CA LYS A 342 -3.36 13.30 0.04
C LYS A 342 -3.94 14.43 0.90
N LEU A 343 -3.44 14.59 2.13
CA LEU A 343 -3.87 15.61 3.10
C LEU A 343 -3.35 17.02 2.79
#